data_AF-A0A6M4MI25-F1
#
_entry.id   AF-A0A6M4MI25-F1
#
_cell.length_a   1.000
_cell.length_b   1.000
_cell.length_c   1.000
_cell.angle_alpha   90.00
_cell.angle_beta   90.00
_cell.angle_gamma   90.00
#
_symmetry.space_group_name_H-M   'P 1'
#
loop_
_entity.id
_entity.type
_entity.pdbx_description
1 polymer ?
#
loop_
_entity_poly.entity_id
_entity_poly.type
_entity_poly.pdbx_seq_one_letter_code
_entity_poly.pdbx_strand_id
1 'polypeptide(L)'
;MKFLLKLSVAKKIFLIPIIGAASFVVFIVINSYISTQNAKQLKVAKNIDFPALQLSSTALASMEEIRDLLAAAVTTGDTEALAQAQASAEATLQSLREIENIDPELSGEVSAVLNEFNAYFSLALPITESMLNNTTDFSTLNEQLEEMNASYTTVTEHLLRFKQARAEAFDTAFSDYNEAQQFLLMLGIVMGVLTIIILFATAWPIVSEIRGNLNRVVQSLRNIAEENGDLTIRIPSNSKDEVGELVTYFNRFMERLQNIVKDIVETTLPLSSLAQSADEFLLTRALVLNVKCFTKHMQNEQTSIEMKYAIANG
;
A
#
# COMPACT_ATOMS: atom_id res chain seq x y z
N MET A 1 13.59 8.25 -17.69
CA MET A 1 12.83 9.53 -17.79
C MET A 1 12.21 9.83 -19.17
N LYS A 2 12.72 9.32 -20.32
CA LYS A 2 12.11 9.58 -21.65
C LYS A 2 10.70 8.98 -21.87
N PHE A 3 10.30 7.99 -21.06
CA PHE A 3 8.97 7.37 -21.13
C PHE A 3 7.85 8.30 -20.66
N LEU A 4 8.10 9.11 -19.63
CA LEU A 4 7.11 10.01 -19.05
C LEU A 4 6.69 11.11 -20.04
N LEU A 5 7.60 11.56 -20.91
CA LEU A 5 7.35 12.63 -21.88
C LEU A 5 6.31 12.30 -22.96
N LYS A 6 5.96 11.01 -23.14
CA LYS A 6 4.97 10.56 -24.13
C LYS A 6 3.60 10.23 -23.53
N LEU A 7 3.49 10.24 -22.20
CA LEU A 7 2.23 9.95 -21.52
C LEU A 7 1.36 11.22 -21.50
N SER A 8 0.07 11.06 -21.77
CA SER A 8 -0.94 12.09 -21.47
C SER A 8 -0.83 12.57 -20.03
N VAL A 9 -1.11 13.84 -19.78
CA VAL A 9 -1.19 14.46 -18.45
C VAL A 9 -2.08 13.65 -17.51
N ALA A 10 -3.24 13.18 -17.99
CA ALA A 10 -4.14 12.35 -17.21
C ALA A 10 -3.47 11.06 -16.71
N LYS A 11 -2.80 10.31 -17.61
CA LYS A 11 -2.05 9.09 -17.23
C LYS A 11 -0.89 9.37 -16.28
N LYS A 12 -0.19 10.50 -16.44
CA LYS A 12 0.87 10.92 -15.49
C LYS A 12 0.30 11.13 -14.08
N ILE A 13 -0.85 11.79 -13.97
CA ILE A 13 -1.53 12.04 -12.70
C ILE A 13 -2.04 10.73 -12.07
N PHE A 14 -2.68 9.86 -12.85
CA PHE A 14 -3.19 8.58 -12.35
C PHE A 14 -2.09 7.56 -11.98
N LEU A 15 -0.87 7.71 -12.51
CA LEU A 15 0.25 6.83 -12.16
C LEU A 15 0.55 6.85 -10.64
N ILE A 16 0.45 8.02 -10.01
CA ILE A 16 0.76 8.22 -8.58
C ILE A 16 -0.17 7.38 -7.69
N PRO A 17 -1.51 7.54 -7.74
CA PRO A 17 -2.40 6.71 -6.94
C PRO A 17 -2.37 5.23 -7.33
N ILE A 18 -2.06 4.88 -8.59
CA ILE A 18 -1.89 3.47 -8.98
C ILE A 18 -0.70 2.83 -8.28
N ILE A 19 0.45 3.52 -8.23
CA ILE A 19 1.64 3.03 -7.51
C ILE A 19 1.34 2.86 -6.02
N GLY A 20 0.68 3.86 -5.41
CA GLY A 20 0.28 3.80 -4.01
C GLY A 20 -0.67 2.63 -3.72
N ALA A 21 -1.70 2.46 -4.57
CA ALA A 21 -2.65 1.36 -4.45
C ALA A 21 -1.99 -0.01 -4.64
N ALA A 22 -1.13 -0.16 -5.63
CA ALA A 22 -0.41 -1.42 -5.87
C ALA A 22 0.48 -1.79 -4.67
N SER A 23 1.26 -0.83 -4.15
CA SER A 23 2.07 -1.04 -2.95
C SER A 23 1.22 -1.44 -1.75
N PHE A 24 0.10 -0.74 -1.54
CA PHE A 24 -0.83 -1.02 -0.45
C PHE A 24 -1.47 -2.41 -0.56
N VAL A 25 -1.87 -2.83 -1.76
CA VAL A 25 -2.41 -4.18 -2.00
C VAL A 25 -1.36 -5.24 -1.71
N VAL A 26 -0.12 -5.06 -2.18
CA VAL A 26 0.99 -5.99 -1.89
C VAL A 26 1.22 -6.11 -0.38
N PHE A 27 1.24 -4.97 0.33
CA PHE A 27 1.38 -4.97 1.78
C PHE A 27 0.23 -5.72 2.47
N ILE A 28 -1.03 -5.47 2.08
CA ILE A 28 -2.19 -6.18 2.63
C ILE A 28 -2.09 -7.69 2.39
N VAL A 29 -1.72 -8.12 1.19
CA VAL A 29 -1.63 -9.55 0.87
C VAL A 29 -0.57 -10.23 1.73
N ILE A 30 0.62 -9.64 1.85
CA ILE A 30 1.71 -10.18 2.68
C ILE A 30 1.29 -10.20 4.17
N ASN A 31 0.74 -9.09 4.67
CA ASN A 31 0.29 -8.98 6.06
C ASN A 31 -0.81 -9.98 6.39
N SER A 32 -1.79 -10.16 5.50
CA SER A 32 -2.89 -11.10 5.66
C SER A 32 -2.40 -12.56 5.63
N TYR A 33 -1.50 -12.90 4.70
CA TYR A 33 -0.92 -14.24 4.62
C TYR A 33 -0.17 -14.61 5.91
N ILE A 34 0.74 -13.75 6.38
CA ILE A 34 1.51 -14.00 7.60
C ILE A 34 0.60 -14.02 8.84
N SER A 35 -0.31 -13.07 8.97
CA SER A 35 -1.22 -12.99 10.13
C SER A 35 -2.13 -14.22 10.23
N THR A 36 -2.61 -14.75 9.10
CA THR A 36 -3.45 -15.96 9.10
C THR A 36 -2.67 -17.21 9.46
N GLN A 37 -1.40 -17.30 9.06
CA GLN A 37 -0.52 -18.41 9.45
C GLN A 37 -0.23 -18.38 10.95
N ASN A 38 0.13 -17.23 11.51
CA ASN A 38 0.41 -17.09 12.94
C ASN A 38 -0.85 -17.31 13.78
N ALA A 39 -2.02 -16.87 13.30
CA ALA A 39 -3.29 -17.13 13.98
C ALA A 39 -3.63 -18.62 14.04
N LYS A 40 -3.16 -19.45 13.09
CA LYS A 40 -3.32 -20.91 13.17
C LYS A 40 -2.47 -21.51 14.27
N GLN A 41 -1.20 -21.10 14.40
CA GLN A 41 -0.32 -21.55 15.48
C GLN A 41 -0.90 -21.19 16.85
N LEU A 42 -1.42 -19.96 17.02
CA LEU A 42 -2.04 -19.54 18.27
C LEU A 42 -3.31 -20.34 18.61
N LYS A 43 -4.05 -20.79 17.59
CA LYS A 43 -5.20 -21.70 17.79
C LYS A 43 -4.76 -23.08 18.25
N VAL A 44 -3.68 -23.62 17.69
CA VAL A 44 -3.09 -24.89 18.15
C VAL A 44 -2.65 -24.75 19.61
N ALA A 45 -1.87 -23.73 19.94
CA ALA A 45 -1.44 -23.47 21.32
C ALA A 45 -2.62 -23.36 22.29
N LYS A 46 -3.65 -22.59 21.93
CA LYS A 46 -4.82 -22.38 22.79
C LYS A 46 -5.71 -23.60 22.94
N ASN A 47 -5.98 -24.33 21.86
CA ASN A 47 -7.02 -25.36 21.83
C ASN A 47 -6.45 -26.78 21.96
N ILE A 48 -5.14 -26.96 21.74
CA ILE A 48 -4.46 -28.26 21.76
C ILE A 48 -3.43 -28.26 22.89
N ASP A 49 -2.39 -27.42 22.79
CA ASP A 49 -1.26 -27.52 23.73
C ASP A 49 -1.63 -27.12 25.15
N PHE A 50 -2.42 -26.06 25.35
CA PHE A 50 -2.82 -25.61 26.69
C PHE A 50 -3.73 -26.60 27.44
N PRO A 51 -4.83 -27.11 26.85
CA PRO A 51 -5.62 -28.16 27.50
C PRO A 51 -4.82 -29.44 27.75
N ALA A 52 -4.00 -29.88 26.80
CA ALA A 52 -3.15 -31.06 26.98
C ALA A 52 -2.15 -30.84 28.13
N LEU A 53 -1.50 -29.68 28.19
CA LEU A 53 -0.61 -29.28 29.29
C LEU A 53 -1.30 -29.34 30.65
N GLN A 54 -2.54 -28.81 30.74
CA GLN A 54 -3.31 -28.81 31.97
C GLN A 54 -3.67 -30.22 32.41
N LEU A 55 -4.21 -31.04 31.50
CA LEU A 55 -4.57 -32.44 31.77
C LEU A 55 -3.35 -33.27 32.17
N SER A 56 -2.20 -33.08 31.52
CA SER A 56 -0.95 -33.76 31.91
C SER A 56 -0.48 -33.33 33.29
N SER A 57 -0.65 -32.05 33.66
CA SER A 57 -0.33 -31.60 35.01
C SER A 57 -1.28 -32.18 36.06
N THR A 58 -2.56 -32.31 35.74
CA THR A 58 -3.55 -33.00 36.60
C THR A 58 -3.21 -34.48 36.75
N ALA A 59 -2.88 -35.17 35.65
CA ALA A 59 -2.48 -36.56 35.67
C ALA A 59 -1.19 -36.79 36.49
N LEU A 60 -0.18 -35.91 36.39
CA LEU A 60 1.03 -35.99 37.23
C LEU A 60 0.72 -35.81 38.72
N ALA A 61 -0.12 -34.85 39.08
CA ALA A 61 -0.53 -34.66 40.48
C ALA A 61 -1.30 -35.88 41.00
N SER A 62 -2.18 -36.45 40.17
CA SER A 62 -2.94 -37.66 40.52
C SER A 62 -2.03 -38.90 40.64
N MET A 63 -0.98 -39.01 39.82
CA MET A 63 0.04 -40.06 39.97
C MET A 63 0.75 -40.01 41.32
N GLU A 64 1.13 -38.81 41.77
CA GLU A 64 1.76 -38.61 43.08
C GLU A 64 0.78 -38.96 44.21
N GLU A 65 -0.47 -38.52 44.10
CA GLU A 65 -1.55 -38.84 45.04
C GLU A 65 -1.80 -40.36 45.13
N ILE A 66 -1.87 -41.08 43.99
CA ILE A 66 -2.03 -42.55 43.97
C ILE A 66 -0.92 -43.21 44.76
N ARG A 67 0.35 -42.86 44.50
CA ARG A 67 1.50 -43.45 45.20
C ARG A 67 1.41 -43.20 46.70
N ASP A 68 1.07 -41.98 47.11
CA ASP A 68 1.01 -41.59 48.51
C ASP A 68 -0.17 -42.28 49.23
N LEU A 69 -1.33 -42.42 48.57
CA LEU A 69 -2.49 -43.14 49.09
C LEU A 69 -2.23 -44.64 49.22
N LEU A 70 -1.57 -45.27 48.24
CA LEU A 70 -1.20 -46.69 48.32
C LEU A 70 -0.19 -46.93 49.45
N ALA A 71 0.79 -46.04 49.62
CA ALA A 71 1.74 -46.12 50.73
C ALA A 71 1.05 -45.92 52.09
N ALA A 72 0.11 -44.98 52.18
CA ALA A 72 -0.70 -44.76 53.38
C ALA A 72 -1.54 -46.00 53.72
N ALA A 73 -2.25 -46.58 52.74
CA ALA A 73 -3.06 -47.78 52.93
C ALA A 73 -2.24 -48.93 53.54
N VAL A 74 -1.05 -49.20 53.00
CA VAL A 74 -0.15 -50.23 53.55
C VAL A 74 0.32 -49.90 54.97
N THR A 75 0.66 -48.64 55.24
CA THR A 75 1.26 -48.23 56.52
C THR A 75 0.24 -48.15 57.65
N THR A 76 -0.97 -47.68 57.37
CA THR A 76 -2.00 -47.42 58.37
C THR A 76 -3.10 -48.49 58.42
N GLY A 77 -3.14 -49.39 57.41
CA GLY A 77 -4.23 -50.35 57.25
C GLY A 77 -5.53 -49.71 56.77
N ASP A 78 -5.47 -48.50 56.22
CA ASP A 78 -6.63 -47.72 55.81
C ASP A 78 -7.17 -48.20 54.45
N THR A 79 -8.30 -48.91 54.48
CA THR A 79 -8.99 -49.38 53.27
C THR A 79 -9.65 -48.26 52.48
N GLU A 80 -9.93 -47.11 53.11
CA GLU A 80 -10.49 -45.94 52.43
C GLU A 80 -9.44 -45.28 51.53
N ALA A 81 -8.18 -45.23 51.98
CA ALA A 81 -7.05 -44.76 51.18
C ALA A 81 -6.87 -45.61 49.90
N LEU A 82 -7.09 -46.92 49.97
CA LEU A 82 -7.07 -47.80 48.78
C LEU A 82 -8.19 -47.45 47.79
N ALA A 83 -9.41 -47.21 48.28
CA ALA A 83 -10.54 -46.81 47.44
C ALA A 83 -10.30 -45.44 46.77
N GLN A 84 -9.71 -44.49 47.50
CA GLN A 84 -9.31 -43.19 46.95
C GLN A 84 -8.22 -43.34 45.88
N ALA A 85 -7.23 -44.22 46.08
CA ALA A 85 -6.20 -44.47 45.07
C ALA A 85 -6.79 -45.02 43.77
N GLN A 86 -7.77 -45.92 43.87
CA GLN A 86 -8.50 -46.43 42.69
C GLN A 86 -9.31 -45.32 41.99
N ALA A 87 -9.96 -44.43 42.74
CA ALA A 87 -10.66 -43.29 42.16
C ALA A 87 -9.71 -42.31 41.45
N SER A 88 -8.54 -42.01 42.05
CA SER A 88 -7.50 -41.19 41.42
C SER A 88 -6.90 -41.87 40.18
N ALA A 89 -6.79 -43.21 40.18
CA ALA A 89 -6.38 -43.97 39.01
C ALA A 89 -7.38 -43.84 37.84
N GLU A 90 -8.68 -43.91 38.13
CA GLU A 90 -9.73 -43.68 37.13
C GLU A 90 -9.70 -42.24 36.58
N ALA A 91 -9.50 -41.24 37.46
CA ALA A 91 -9.35 -39.84 37.06
C ALA A 91 -8.09 -39.60 36.19
N THR A 92 -6.99 -40.30 36.47
CA THR A 92 -5.77 -40.27 35.66
C THR A 92 -6.04 -40.84 34.26
N LEU A 93 -6.67 -42.01 34.17
CA LEU A 93 -7.07 -42.61 32.89
C LEU A 93 -8.00 -41.72 32.10
N GLN A 94 -8.97 -41.08 32.75
CA GLN A 94 -9.87 -40.13 32.10
C GLN A 94 -9.09 -38.93 31.55
N SER A 95 -8.21 -38.33 32.35
CA SER A 95 -7.40 -37.18 31.92
C SER A 95 -6.56 -37.52 30.69
N LEU A 96 -5.90 -38.68 30.68
CA LEU A 96 -5.11 -39.13 29.54
C LEU A 96 -5.97 -39.38 28.29
N ARG A 97 -7.14 -40.02 28.43
CA ARG A 97 -8.08 -40.22 27.30
C ARG A 97 -8.64 -38.90 26.77
N GLU A 98 -8.85 -37.91 27.62
CA GLU A 98 -9.27 -36.58 27.18
C GLU A 98 -8.20 -35.91 26.31
N ILE A 99 -6.90 -36.12 26.60
CA ILE A 99 -5.81 -35.64 25.74
C ILE A 99 -5.86 -36.28 24.35
N GLU A 100 -6.13 -37.59 24.27
CA GLU A 100 -6.29 -38.29 22.98
C GLU A 100 -7.45 -37.74 22.14
N ASN A 101 -8.52 -37.25 22.79
CA ASN A 101 -9.68 -36.67 22.11
C ASN A 101 -9.47 -35.22 21.66
N ILE A 102 -8.45 -34.52 22.17
CA ILE A 102 -8.17 -33.13 21.79
C ILE A 102 -7.64 -33.04 20.36
N ASP A 103 -6.64 -33.87 20.03
CA ASP A 103 -6.05 -33.89 18.69
C ASP A 103 -5.50 -35.29 18.35
N PRO A 104 -5.85 -35.88 17.18
CA PRO A 104 -5.35 -37.19 16.75
C PRO A 104 -3.82 -37.29 16.63
N GLU A 105 -3.09 -36.17 16.45
CA GLU A 105 -1.63 -36.17 16.41
C GLU A 105 -1.02 -36.53 17.78
N LEU A 106 -1.75 -36.32 18.88
CA LEU A 106 -1.28 -36.64 20.23
C LEU A 106 -1.49 -38.11 20.60
N SER A 107 -2.33 -38.85 19.88
CA SER A 107 -2.74 -40.22 20.25
C SER A 107 -1.57 -41.18 20.40
N GLY A 108 -0.53 -41.05 19.57
CA GLY A 108 0.65 -41.92 19.63
C GLY A 108 1.43 -41.78 20.93
N GLU A 109 1.68 -40.54 21.36
CA GLU A 109 2.42 -40.24 22.59
C GLU A 109 1.58 -40.60 23.84
N VAL A 110 0.28 -40.26 23.83
CA VAL A 110 -0.62 -40.52 24.95
C VAL A 110 -0.90 -42.01 25.16
N SER A 111 -1.01 -42.78 24.06
CA SER A 111 -1.23 -44.23 24.15
C SER A 111 -0.08 -44.96 24.86
N ALA A 112 1.16 -44.50 24.66
CA ALA A 112 2.31 -45.06 25.36
C ALA A 112 2.19 -44.82 26.88
N VAL A 113 1.89 -43.59 27.29
CA VAL A 113 1.69 -43.23 28.70
C VAL A 113 0.51 -43.99 29.33
N LEU A 114 -0.59 -44.15 28.60
CA LEU A 114 -1.74 -44.96 29.05
C LEU A 114 -1.34 -46.41 29.31
N ASN A 115 -0.56 -47.03 28.43
CA ASN A 115 -0.10 -48.40 28.60
C ASN A 115 0.86 -48.54 29.80
N GLU A 116 1.79 -47.59 29.95
CA GLU A 116 2.74 -47.55 31.08
C GLU A 116 2.04 -47.32 32.42
N PHE A 117 1.00 -46.46 32.44
CA PHE A 117 0.15 -46.26 33.60
C PHE A 117 -0.57 -47.56 34.01
N ASN A 118 -1.20 -48.23 33.05
CA ASN A 118 -1.90 -49.49 33.32
C ASN A 118 -0.93 -50.56 33.84
N ALA A 119 0.28 -50.64 33.27
CA ALA A 119 1.33 -51.54 33.75
C ALA A 119 1.71 -51.24 35.21
N TYR A 120 1.99 -49.98 35.54
CA TYR A 120 2.28 -49.55 36.92
C TYR A 120 1.15 -49.92 37.87
N PHE A 121 -0.10 -49.56 37.54
CA PHE A 121 -1.23 -49.78 38.44
C PHE A 121 -1.55 -51.28 38.62
N SER A 122 -1.32 -52.10 37.58
CA SER A 122 -1.46 -53.56 37.65
C SER A 122 -0.40 -54.24 38.54
N LEU A 123 0.75 -53.59 38.76
CA LEU A 123 1.76 -54.03 39.73
C LEU A 123 1.44 -53.50 41.13
N ALA A 124 1.08 -52.22 41.24
CA ALA A 124 0.93 -51.55 42.52
C ALA A 124 -0.27 -52.05 43.34
N LEU A 125 -1.44 -52.23 42.69
CA LEU A 125 -2.67 -52.58 43.38
C LEU A 125 -2.59 -53.97 44.07
N PRO A 126 -2.14 -55.05 43.40
CA PRO A 126 -2.01 -56.36 44.04
C PRO A 126 -1.02 -56.37 45.21
N ILE A 127 0.10 -55.63 45.10
CA ILE A 127 1.09 -55.51 46.18
C ILE A 127 0.44 -54.83 47.40
N THR A 128 -0.26 -53.73 47.19
CA THR A 128 -0.97 -53.03 48.28
C THR A 128 -2.04 -53.92 48.91
N GLU A 129 -2.85 -54.63 48.12
CA GLU A 129 -3.89 -55.54 48.62
C GLU A 129 -3.30 -56.72 49.40
N SER A 130 -2.20 -57.32 48.93
CA SER A 130 -1.58 -58.44 49.65
C SER A 130 -1.00 -58.01 51.00
N MET A 131 -0.44 -56.78 51.06
CA MET A 131 0.09 -56.21 52.30
C MET A 131 -1.01 -55.88 53.29
N LEU A 132 -2.13 -55.30 52.84
CA LEU A 132 -3.31 -55.05 53.67
C LEU A 132 -3.92 -56.35 54.23
N ASN A 133 -4.00 -57.39 53.41
CA ASN A 133 -4.60 -58.66 53.79
C ASN A 133 -3.65 -59.60 54.55
N ASN A 134 -2.40 -59.19 54.80
CA ASN A 134 -1.34 -60.01 55.41
C ASN A 134 -1.06 -61.32 54.65
N THR A 135 -1.25 -61.33 53.32
CA THR A 135 -1.00 -62.50 52.45
C THR A 135 0.28 -62.37 51.63
N THR A 136 1.11 -61.36 51.90
CA THR A 136 2.32 -61.05 51.13
C THR A 136 3.39 -62.12 51.26
N ASP A 137 3.95 -62.55 50.13
CA ASP A 137 5.19 -63.31 50.08
C ASP A 137 6.39 -62.36 50.16
N PHE A 138 6.97 -62.23 51.36
CA PHE A 138 8.13 -61.37 51.60
C PHE A 138 9.40 -61.82 50.88
N SER A 139 9.44 -63.04 50.31
CA SER A 139 10.59 -63.51 49.53
C SER A 139 10.70 -62.86 48.16
N THR A 140 9.56 -62.54 47.53
CA THR A 140 9.48 -61.88 46.21
C THR A 140 9.14 -60.40 46.29
N LEU A 141 8.73 -59.90 47.45
CA LEU A 141 8.26 -58.53 47.65
C LEU A 141 9.29 -57.47 47.19
N ASN A 142 10.57 -57.67 47.49
CA ASN A 142 11.60 -56.69 47.11
C ASN A 142 11.72 -56.54 45.59
N GLU A 143 11.68 -57.65 44.85
CA GLU A 143 11.72 -57.66 43.38
C GLU A 143 10.46 -57.00 42.80
N GLN A 144 9.29 -57.32 43.34
CA GLN A 144 8.02 -56.71 42.93
C GLN A 144 7.96 -55.20 43.19
N LEU A 145 8.49 -54.74 44.33
CA LEU A 145 8.58 -53.31 44.66
C LEU A 145 9.59 -52.60 43.75
N GLU A 146 10.71 -53.24 43.41
CA GLU A 146 11.69 -52.68 42.47
C GLU A 146 11.08 -52.51 41.07
N GLU A 147 10.37 -53.54 40.57
CA GLU A 147 9.65 -53.49 39.30
C GLU A 147 8.54 -52.42 39.30
N MET A 148 7.73 -52.36 40.37
CA MET A 148 6.69 -51.34 40.54
C MET A 148 7.27 -49.92 40.55
N ASN A 149 8.36 -49.69 41.29
CA ASN A 149 9.03 -48.38 41.34
C ASN A 149 9.62 -47.99 39.98
N ALA A 150 10.23 -48.94 39.27
CA ALA A 150 10.72 -48.71 37.92
C ALA A 150 9.58 -48.35 36.95
N SER A 151 8.44 -49.04 37.05
CA SER A 151 7.25 -48.73 36.25
C SER A 151 6.68 -47.35 36.58
N TYR A 152 6.64 -46.96 37.86
CA TYR A 152 6.23 -45.62 38.29
C TYR A 152 7.16 -44.53 37.73
N THR A 153 8.46 -44.71 37.83
CA THR A 153 9.45 -43.77 37.27
C THR A 153 9.28 -43.63 35.76
N THR A 154 9.07 -44.75 35.05
CA THR A 154 8.89 -44.73 33.59
C THR A 154 7.70 -43.88 33.17
N VAL A 155 6.50 -44.16 33.71
CA VAL A 155 5.28 -43.42 33.34
C VAL A 155 5.36 -41.94 33.73
N THR A 156 5.92 -41.62 34.89
CA THR A 156 6.05 -40.23 35.36
C THR A 156 7.07 -39.45 34.55
N GLU A 157 8.19 -40.05 34.15
CA GLU A 157 9.17 -39.42 33.25
C GLU A 157 8.57 -39.13 31.87
N HIS A 158 7.84 -40.08 31.28
CA HIS A 158 7.22 -39.91 29.97
C HIS A 158 6.11 -38.86 30.00
N LEU A 159 5.27 -38.88 31.04
CA LEU A 159 4.24 -37.87 31.23
C LEU A 159 4.84 -36.47 31.50
N LEU A 160 5.96 -36.39 32.22
CA LEU A 160 6.70 -35.13 32.42
C LEU A 160 7.29 -34.59 31.11
N ARG A 161 7.90 -35.47 30.29
CA ARG A 161 8.40 -35.09 28.95
C ARG A 161 7.27 -34.59 28.06
N PHE A 162 6.13 -35.28 28.05
CA PHE A 162 4.95 -34.86 27.31
C PHE A 162 4.46 -33.47 27.78
N LYS A 163 4.32 -33.28 29.10
CA LYS A 163 3.95 -31.98 29.71
C LYS A 163 4.92 -30.88 29.28
N GLN A 164 6.22 -31.13 29.34
CA GLN A 164 7.25 -30.15 28.99
C GLN A 164 7.19 -29.80 27.50
N ALA A 165 7.02 -30.79 26.62
CA ALA A 165 6.88 -30.56 25.18
C ALA A 165 5.65 -29.69 24.85
N ARG A 166 4.51 -29.91 25.53
CA ARG A 166 3.32 -29.06 25.38
C ARG A 166 3.54 -27.65 25.92
N ALA A 167 4.26 -27.49 27.03
CA ALA A 167 4.60 -26.18 27.59
C ALA A 167 5.50 -25.38 26.63
N GLU A 168 6.52 -26.02 26.06
CA GLU A 168 7.43 -25.41 25.09
C GLU A 168 6.74 -25.06 23.77
N ALA A 169 5.89 -25.94 23.25
CA ALA A 169 5.08 -25.67 22.06
C ALA A 169 4.14 -24.48 22.27
N PHE A 170 3.49 -24.41 23.45
CA PHE A 170 2.64 -23.30 23.83
C PHE A 170 3.43 -21.98 23.87
N ASP A 171 4.56 -21.93 24.58
CA ASP A 171 5.36 -20.71 24.72
C ASP A 171 5.94 -20.24 23.38
N THR A 172 6.45 -21.18 22.58
CA THR A 172 7.01 -20.92 21.25
C THR A 172 5.96 -20.30 20.33
N ALA A 173 4.72 -20.80 20.33
CA ALA A 173 3.65 -20.24 19.51
C ALA A 173 3.32 -18.77 19.84
N PHE A 174 3.42 -18.37 21.11
CA PHE A 174 3.24 -16.97 21.50
C PHE A 174 4.47 -16.12 21.17
N SER A 175 5.69 -16.65 21.35
CA SER A 175 6.91 -15.95 20.97
C SER A 175 6.97 -15.70 19.46
N ASP A 176 6.75 -16.73 18.64
CA ASP A 176 6.72 -16.65 17.18
C ASP A 176 5.65 -15.66 16.70
N TYR A 177 4.46 -15.69 17.32
CA TYR A 177 3.41 -14.72 17.04
C TYR A 177 3.87 -13.28 17.31
N ASN A 178 4.49 -13.02 18.46
CA ASN A 178 4.94 -11.69 18.84
C ASN A 178 6.08 -11.20 17.94
N GLU A 179 7.07 -12.04 17.63
CA GLU A 179 8.16 -11.70 16.71
C GLU A 179 7.64 -11.39 15.31
N ALA A 180 6.73 -12.22 14.79
CA ALA A 180 6.14 -11.99 13.48
C ALA A 180 5.27 -10.72 13.45
N GLN A 181 4.59 -10.36 14.55
CA GLN A 181 3.87 -9.08 14.64
C GLN A 181 4.84 -7.89 14.64
N GLN A 182 5.95 -7.95 15.38
CA GLN A 182 6.97 -6.90 15.33
C GLN A 182 7.58 -6.76 13.93
N PHE A 183 7.86 -7.89 13.28
CA PHE A 183 8.32 -7.90 11.89
C PHE A 183 7.30 -7.26 10.94
N LEU A 184 6.02 -7.62 11.05
CA LEU A 184 4.95 -7.03 10.21
C LEU A 184 4.80 -5.52 10.43
N LEU A 185 4.93 -5.04 11.67
CA LEU A 185 4.92 -3.61 11.98
C LEU A 185 6.11 -2.89 11.35
N MET A 186 7.33 -3.42 11.52
CA MET A 186 8.53 -2.85 10.92
C MET A 186 8.47 -2.86 9.40
N LEU A 187 8.02 -3.96 8.80
CA LEU A 187 7.80 -4.09 7.36
C LEU A 187 6.80 -3.05 6.86
N GLY A 188 5.69 -2.85 7.59
CA GLY A 188 4.69 -1.84 7.26
C GLY A 188 5.26 -0.42 7.30
N ILE A 189 6.06 -0.08 8.31
CA ILE A 189 6.74 1.22 8.41
C ILE A 189 7.69 1.41 7.23
N VAL A 190 8.56 0.42 6.95
CA VAL A 190 9.55 0.50 5.86
C VAL A 190 8.85 0.62 4.50
N MET A 191 7.85 -0.24 4.22
CA MET A 191 7.05 -0.16 3.00
C MET A 191 6.31 1.18 2.88
N GLY A 192 5.74 1.69 3.98
CA GLY A 192 5.07 2.97 4.03
C GLY A 192 6.00 4.13 3.67
N VAL A 193 7.16 4.21 4.32
CA VAL A 193 8.19 5.22 4.05
C VAL A 193 8.69 5.12 2.61
N LEU A 194 9.00 3.91 2.13
CA LEU A 194 9.43 3.69 0.75
C LEU A 194 8.36 4.11 -0.26
N THR A 195 7.10 3.78 0.00
CA THR A 195 5.97 4.18 -0.86
C THR A 195 5.86 5.70 -0.91
N ILE A 196 5.92 6.38 0.25
CA ILE A 196 5.90 7.85 0.31
C ILE A 196 7.06 8.44 -0.51
N ILE A 197 8.28 7.94 -0.34
CA ILE A 197 9.45 8.40 -1.11
C ILE A 197 9.22 8.23 -2.61
N ILE A 198 8.71 7.07 -3.05
CA ILE A 198 8.42 6.80 -4.47
C ILE A 198 7.32 7.73 -4.99
N LEU A 199 6.27 7.96 -4.21
CA LEU A 199 5.18 8.87 -4.58
C LEU A 199 5.69 10.30 -4.74
N PHE A 200 6.52 10.81 -3.82
CA PHE A 200 7.12 12.15 -3.96
C PHE A 200 8.13 12.22 -5.11
N ALA A 201 8.99 11.21 -5.26
CA ALA A 201 9.97 11.14 -6.34
C ALA A 201 9.32 11.09 -7.73
N THR A 202 8.12 10.52 -7.84
CA THR A 202 7.34 10.49 -9.10
C THR A 202 6.47 11.74 -9.27
N ALA A 203 5.84 12.23 -8.20
CA ALA A 203 4.98 13.41 -8.25
C ALA A 203 5.75 14.70 -8.55
N TRP A 204 6.90 14.91 -7.90
CA TRP A 204 7.71 16.12 -8.04
C TRP A 204 8.05 16.49 -9.50
N PRO A 205 8.63 15.59 -10.33
CA PRO A 205 8.94 15.92 -11.71
C PRO A 205 7.68 16.15 -12.56
N ILE A 206 6.61 15.38 -12.34
CA ILE A 206 5.34 15.51 -13.07
C ILE A 206 4.72 16.89 -12.82
N VAL A 207 4.60 17.28 -11.55
CA VAL A 207 4.01 18.57 -11.15
C VAL A 207 4.89 19.72 -11.64
N SER A 208 6.21 19.61 -11.51
CA SER A 208 7.16 20.63 -11.96
C SER A 208 7.09 20.86 -13.47
N GLU A 209 7.01 19.79 -14.26
CA GLU A 209 6.89 19.86 -15.73
C GLU A 209 5.57 20.52 -16.16
N ILE A 210 4.44 20.08 -15.61
CA ILE A 210 3.12 20.63 -15.92
C ILE A 210 3.06 22.11 -15.54
N ARG A 211 3.47 22.46 -14.31
CA ARG A 211 3.46 23.85 -13.83
C ARG A 211 4.37 24.74 -14.67
N GLY A 212 5.56 24.26 -15.02
CA GLY A 212 6.51 25.00 -15.85
C GLY A 212 5.95 25.32 -17.23
N ASN A 213 5.33 24.35 -17.90
CA ASN A 213 4.75 24.56 -19.23
C ASN A 213 3.52 25.48 -19.18
N LEU A 214 2.63 25.30 -18.20
CA LEU A 214 1.47 26.19 -18.02
C LEU A 214 1.88 27.63 -17.72
N ASN A 215 2.87 27.83 -16.84
CA ASN A 215 3.36 29.18 -16.53
C ASN A 215 3.92 29.89 -17.77
N ARG A 216 4.61 29.18 -18.67
CA ARG A 216 5.09 29.78 -19.93
C ARG A 216 3.94 30.27 -20.81
N VAL A 217 2.88 29.47 -20.94
CA VAL A 217 1.67 29.87 -21.69
C VAL A 217 1.00 31.09 -21.06
N VAL A 218 0.81 31.08 -19.74
CA VAL A 218 0.23 32.21 -19.00
C VAL A 218 1.07 33.47 -19.16
N GLN A 219 2.39 33.37 -19.06
CA GLN A 219 3.29 34.52 -19.20
C GLN A 219 3.27 35.10 -20.62
N SER A 220 3.28 34.25 -21.66
CA SER A 220 3.17 34.75 -23.04
C SER A 220 1.83 35.43 -23.32
N LEU A 221 0.72 34.87 -22.82
CA LEU A 221 -0.60 35.50 -22.92
C LEU A 221 -0.63 36.85 -22.19
N ARG A 222 -0.04 36.92 -21.01
CA ARG A 222 0.05 38.15 -20.23
C ARG A 222 0.85 39.23 -20.96
N ASN A 223 2.00 38.88 -21.52
CA ASN A 223 2.83 39.83 -22.28
C ASN A 223 2.08 40.38 -23.50
N ILE A 224 1.29 39.54 -24.19
CA ILE A 224 0.45 39.98 -25.32
C ILE A 224 -0.66 40.94 -24.83
N ALA A 225 -1.24 40.69 -23.66
CA ALA A 225 -2.34 41.51 -23.14
C ALA A 225 -1.88 42.84 -22.51
N GLU A 226 -0.73 42.86 -21.81
CA GLU A 226 -0.28 43.99 -20.99
C GLU A 226 0.90 44.78 -21.60
N GLU A 227 1.81 44.13 -22.35
CA GLU A 227 3.10 44.70 -22.76
C GLU A 227 3.19 44.89 -24.29
N ASN A 228 2.33 45.77 -24.83
CA ASN A 228 2.30 46.22 -26.22
C ASN A 228 1.88 45.20 -27.29
N GLY A 229 1.47 43.98 -26.92
CA GLY A 229 0.93 43.02 -27.87
C GLY A 229 1.95 42.45 -28.85
N ASP A 230 3.21 42.26 -28.43
CA ASP A 230 4.23 41.66 -29.28
C ASP A 230 3.87 40.20 -29.65
N LEU A 231 3.39 40.04 -30.88
CA LEU A 231 2.95 38.76 -31.42
C LEU A 231 4.11 37.86 -31.88
N THR A 232 5.36 38.33 -31.83
CA THR A 232 6.55 37.58 -32.30
C THR A 232 7.03 36.52 -31.32
N ILE A 233 6.56 36.58 -30.07
CA ILE A 233 6.91 35.60 -29.03
C ILE A 233 6.37 34.21 -29.43
N ARG A 234 7.22 33.19 -29.25
CA ARG A 234 6.88 31.78 -29.43
C ARG A 234 7.21 31.01 -28.16
N ILE A 235 6.33 30.10 -27.77
CA ILE A 235 6.54 29.26 -26.59
C ILE A 235 7.31 27.99 -27.01
N PRO A 236 8.51 27.74 -26.47
CA PRO A 236 9.19 26.47 -26.69
C PRO A 236 8.54 25.37 -25.84
N SER A 237 8.14 24.27 -26.48
CA SER A 237 7.66 23.06 -25.80
C SER A 237 8.47 21.84 -26.21
N ASN A 238 8.94 21.10 -25.20
CA ASN A 238 9.54 19.77 -25.37
C ASN A 238 8.56 18.64 -25.00
N SER A 239 7.34 18.99 -24.59
CA SER A 239 6.33 18.02 -24.19
C SER A 239 5.58 17.47 -25.40
N LYS A 240 5.23 16.18 -25.36
CA LYS A 240 4.40 15.50 -26.38
C LYS A 240 3.02 15.10 -25.83
N ASP A 241 2.62 15.69 -24.70
CA ASP A 241 1.31 15.52 -24.09
C ASP A 241 0.35 16.66 -24.46
N GLU A 242 -0.83 16.69 -23.84
CA GLU A 242 -1.87 17.70 -24.09
C GLU A 242 -1.37 19.15 -23.89
N VAL A 243 -0.37 19.35 -23.01
CA VAL A 243 0.22 20.68 -22.82
C VAL A 243 1.14 21.04 -23.99
N GLY A 244 1.85 20.06 -24.56
CA GLY A 244 2.61 20.25 -25.79
C GLY A 244 1.73 20.56 -27.00
N GLU A 245 0.58 19.89 -27.08
CA GLU A 245 -0.43 20.16 -28.11
C GLU A 245 -1.01 21.57 -27.96
N LEU A 246 -1.34 22.00 -26.73
CA LEU A 246 -1.77 23.37 -26.44
C LEU A 246 -0.75 24.42 -26.92
N VAL A 247 0.53 24.24 -26.59
CA VAL A 247 1.60 25.15 -27.03
C VAL A 247 1.70 25.19 -28.55
N THR A 248 1.56 24.05 -29.22
CA THR A 248 1.63 23.94 -30.67
C THR A 248 0.50 24.74 -31.35
N TYR A 249 -0.75 24.54 -30.90
CA TYR A 249 -1.88 25.28 -31.43
C TYR A 249 -1.85 26.76 -31.08
N PHE A 250 -1.36 27.12 -29.89
CA PHE A 250 -1.14 28.52 -29.51
C PHE A 250 -0.17 29.23 -30.46
N ASN A 251 1.01 28.64 -30.72
CA ASN A 251 1.99 29.23 -31.63
C ASN A 251 1.42 29.39 -33.06
N ARG A 252 0.61 28.42 -33.53
CA ARG A 252 -0.06 28.49 -34.83
C ARG A 252 -1.15 29.56 -34.90
N PHE A 253 -1.88 29.77 -33.80
CA PHE A 253 -2.84 30.86 -33.68
C PHE A 253 -2.13 32.22 -33.75
N MET A 254 -1.02 32.39 -33.03
CA MET A 254 -0.20 33.60 -33.07
C MET A 254 0.36 33.90 -34.46
N GLU A 255 0.84 32.88 -35.17
CA GLU A 255 1.31 33.01 -36.56
C GLU A 255 0.20 33.52 -37.51
N ARG A 256 -1.02 32.98 -37.37
CA ARG A 256 -2.17 33.46 -38.16
C ARG A 256 -2.53 34.89 -37.81
N LEU A 257 -2.52 35.24 -36.52
CA LEU A 257 -2.83 36.60 -36.08
C LEU A 257 -1.82 37.61 -36.63
N GLN A 258 -0.52 37.26 -36.63
CA GLN A 258 0.52 38.08 -37.26
C GLN A 258 0.28 38.30 -38.75
N ASN A 259 -0.05 37.24 -39.49
CA ASN A 259 -0.33 37.35 -40.93
C ASN A 259 -1.55 38.25 -41.19
N ILE A 260 -2.63 38.11 -40.42
CA ILE A 260 -3.80 38.99 -40.54
C ILE A 260 -3.44 40.45 -40.25
N VAL A 261 -2.67 40.72 -39.19
CA VAL A 261 -2.21 42.09 -38.88
C VAL A 261 -1.33 42.63 -40.00
N LYS A 262 -0.44 41.81 -40.56
CA LYS A 262 0.40 42.17 -41.70
C LYS A 262 -0.43 42.51 -42.94
N ASP A 263 -1.41 41.68 -43.29
CA ASP A 263 -2.31 41.92 -44.42
C ASP A 263 -3.10 43.23 -44.24
N ILE A 264 -3.54 43.54 -43.01
CA ILE A 264 -4.21 44.81 -42.69
C ILE A 264 -3.26 46.01 -42.91
N VAL A 265 -2.01 45.92 -42.44
CA VAL A 265 -1.01 46.98 -42.64
C VAL A 265 -0.68 47.15 -44.12
N GLU A 266 -0.44 46.06 -44.85
CA GLU A 266 -0.15 46.07 -46.29
C GLU A 266 -1.31 46.59 -47.14
N THR A 267 -2.57 46.45 -46.70
CA THR A 267 -3.73 47.02 -47.39
C THR A 267 -4.04 48.47 -46.99
N THR A 268 -3.73 48.87 -45.75
CA THR A 268 -3.97 50.24 -45.26
C THR A 268 -2.92 51.23 -45.79
N LEU A 269 -1.67 50.80 -45.98
CA LEU A 269 -0.60 51.67 -46.49
C LEU A 269 -0.90 52.20 -47.91
N PRO A 270 -1.30 51.36 -48.89
CA PRO A 270 -1.76 51.82 -50.20
C PRO A 270 -2.99 52.71 -50.11
N LEU A 271 -3.92 52.45 -49.17
CA LEU A 271 -5.12 53.28 -49.02
C LEU A 271 -4.77 54.70 -48.53
N SER A 272 -3.82 54.81 -47.60
CA SER A 272 -3.31 56.10 -47.13
C SER A 272 -2.56 56.85 -48.24
N SER A 273 -1.73 56.16 -49.03
CA SER A 273 -1.04 56.80 -50.16
C SER A 273 -2.01 57.18 -51.29
N LEU A 274 -3.08 56.40 -51.51
CA LEU A 274 -4.15 56.74 -52.43
C LEU A 274 -4.92 57.99 -51.96
N ALA A 275 -5.21 58.10 -50.67
CA ALA A 275 -5.86 59.28 -50.10
C ALA A 275 -4.97 60.52 -50.22
N GLN A 276 -3.67 60.40 -49.96
CA GLN A 276 -2.72 61.52 -50.07
C GLN A 276 -2.53 61.96 -51.53
N SER A 277 -2.42 61.02 -52.47
CA SER A 277 -2.36 61.32 -53.90
C SER A 277 -3.68 61.87 -54.44
N ALA A 278 -4.83 61.47 -53.89
CA ALA A 278 -6.11 62.07 -54.22
C ALA A 278 -6.18 63.54 -53.79
N ASP A 279 -5.64 63.88 -52.61
CA ASP A 279 -5.59 65.26 -52.11
C ASP A 279 -4.67 66.15 -52.99
N GLU A 280 -3.51 65.62 -53.37
CA GLU A 280 -2.59 66.27 -54.32
C GLU A 280 -3.23 66.46 -55.70
N PHE A 281 -4.00 65.47 -56.17
CA PHE A 281 -4.74 65.56 -57.43
C PHE A 281 -5.83 66.64 -57.38
N LEU A 282 -6.54 66.79 -56.25
CA LEU A 282 -7.54 67.84 -56.07
C LEU A 282 -6.91 69.24 -56.07
N LEU A 283 -5.78 69.44 -55.40
CA LEU A 283 -5.03 70.70 -55.42
C LEU A 283 -4.53 71.05 -56.82
N THR A 284 -3.96 70.07 -57.53
CA THR A 284 -3.49 70.24 -58.91
C THR A 284 -4.65 70.61 -59.84
N ARG A 285 -5.80 69.94 -59.70
CA ARG A 285 -6.99 70.24 -60.50
C ARG A 285 -7.54 71.65 -60.22
N ALA A 286 -7.54 72.09 -58.96
CA ALA A 286 -7.94 73.46 -58.60
C ALA A 286 -6.99 74.50 -59.22
N LEU A 287 -5.68 74.24 -59.21
CA LEU A 287 -4.67 75.13 -59.79
C LEU A 287 -4.83 75.20 -61.33
N VAL A 288 -5.02 74.07 -62.01
CA VAL A 288 -5.29 74.03 -63.46
C VAL A 288 -6.60 74.76 -63.82
N LEU A 289 -7.64 74.62 -63.01
CA LEU A 289 -8.90 75.36 -63.19
C LEU A 289 -8.70 76.87 -63.06
N ASN A 290 -7.93 77.32 -62.06
CA ASN A 290 -7.60 78.73 -61.90
C ASN A 290 -6.76 79.26 -63.06
N VAL A 291 -5.75 78.51 -63.52
CA VAL A 291 -4.95 78.87 -64.69
C VAL A 291 -5.84 78.97 -65.93
N LYS A 292 -6.71 77.97 -66.20
CA LYS A 292 -7.66 78.02 -67.33
C LYS A 292 -8.60 79.23 -67.26
N CYS A 293 -9.11 79.56 -66.08
CA CYS A 293 -9.97 80.73 -65.88
C CYS A 293 -9.22 82.02 -66.17
N PHE A 294 -7.98 82.14 -65.67
CA PHE A 294 -7.10 83.27 -65.92
C PHE A 294 -6.74 83.41 -67.41
N THR A 295 -6.36 82.33 -68.09
CA THR A 295 -6.08 82.35 -69.54
C THR A 295 -7.30 82.81 -70.34
N LYS A 296 -8.49 82.30 -69.99
CA LYS A 296 -9.74 82.71 -70.64
C LYS A 296 -10.04 84.20 -70.43
N HIS A 297 -9.72 84.72 -69.23
CA HIS A 297 -9.90 86.14 -68.94
C HIS A 297 -8.93 87.01 -69.77
N MET A 298 -7.66 86.62 -69.84
CA MET A 298 -6.64 87.27 -70.67
C MET A 298 -7.01 87.26 -72.16
N GLN A 299 -7.55 86.14 -72.67
CA GLN A 299 -8.02 86.05 -74.05
C GLN A 299 -9.19 87.00 -74.32
N ASN A 300 -10.17 87.05 -73.42
CA ASN A 300 -11.28 87.99 -73.51
C ASN A 300 -10.80 89.45 -73.50
N GLU A 301 -9.82 89.78 -72.65
CA GLU A 301 -9.24 91.11 -72.56
C GLU A 301 -8.46 91.47 -73.83
N GLN A 302 -7.70 90.53 -74.39
CA GLN A 302 -7.00 90.71 -75.67
C GLN A 302 -7.97 90.91 -76.83
N THR A 303 -9.06 90.13 -76.93
CA THR A 303 -10.12 90.38 -77.92
C THR A 303 -10.83 91.73 -77.72
N SER A 304 -10.98 92.19 -76.47
CA SER A 304 -11.56 93.50 -76.17
C SER A 304 -10.63 94.63 -76.62
N ILE A 305 -9.33 94.47 -76.42
CA ILE A 305 -8.30 95.41 -76.91
C ILE A 305 -8.27 95.43 -78.43
N GLU A 306 -8.29 94.28 -79.11
CA GLU A 306 -8.36 94.21 -80.57
C GLU A 306 -9.64 94.84 -81.12
N MET A 307 -10.79 94.64 -80.47
CA MET A 307 -12.05 95.30 -80.84
C MET A 307 -11.96 96.82 -80.69
N LYS A 308 -11.37 97.31 -79.59
CA LYS A 308 -11.14 98.76 -79.39
C LYS A 308 -10.18 99.34 -80.42
N TYR A 309 -9.14 98.59 -80.81
CA TYR A 309 -8.19 99.00 -81.85
C TYR A 309 -8.82 99.02 -83.25
N ALA A 310 -9.74 98.09 -83.53
CA ALA A 310 -10.50 98.05 -84.78
C ALA A 310 -11.52 99.22 -84.87
N ILE A 311 -12.15 99.60 -83.75
CA ILE A 311 -13.09 100.73 -83.68
C ILE A 311 -12.37 102.09 -83.79
N ALA A 312 -11.10 102.18 -83.35
CA ALA A 312 -10.33 103.42 -83.43
C ALA A 312 -9.72 103.72 -84.82
N ASN A 313 -9.72 102.75 -85.74
CA ASN A 313 -9.05 102.82 -87.04
C ASN A 313 -9.99 102.61 -88.25
N GLY A 314 -11.31 102.63 -88.05
CA GLY A 314 -12.32 102.53 -89.11
C GLY A 314 -13.35 103.65 -88.98
#